data_AF-A0A7C7KTU0-F1
#
_entry.id   AF-A0A7C7KTU0-F1
#
_cell.length_a   1.000
_cell.length_b   1.000
_cell.length_c   1.000
_cell.angle_alpha   90.00
_cell.angle_beta   90.00
_cell.angle_gamma   90.00
#
_symmetry.space_group_name_H-M   'P 1'
#
loop_
_entity.id
_entity.type
_entity.pdbx_description
1 polymer ?
#
loop_
_entity_poly.entity_id
_entity_poly.type
_entity_poly.pdbx_seq_one_letter_code
_entity_poly.pdbx_strand_id
1 'polypeptide(L)'
;DQRKAHMYMREVADRNGWTKATCIHTPMLSGLKGKGTGRMDSFDHKMSKSDPNNAILLHDTPKSIEKKLRKAFLEVGNDDSAVFEIARFVVLPGAGELRVDPKPEFGEPSIWSDIDSFVAAVGDGSIHPFDAKMAVARGLAEVLAPVASHFEANSALLDAVNELTGSQ
;
A
#
# COMPACT_ATOMS: atom_id res chain seq x y z
N ASP A 1 14.06 5.89 -0.67
CA ASP A 1 15.18 5.71 0.30
C ASP A 1 16.57 5.79 -0.36
N GLN A 2 16.72 5.37 -1.62
CA GLN A 2 18.00 5.33 -2.35
C GLN A 2 18.59 6.68 -2.80
N ARG A 3 17.95 7.82 -2.46
CA ARG A 3 18.35 9.14 -2.97
C ARG A 3 19.80 9.52 -2.66
N LYS A 4 20.32 9.14 -1.49
CA LYS A 4 21.70 9.46 -1.08
C LYS A 4 22.72 8.76 -1.98
N ALA A 5 22.52 7.48 -2.26
CA ALA A 5 23.38 6.71 -3.18
C ALA A 5 23.32 7.31 -4.59
N HIS A 6 22.14 7.70 -5.05
CA HIS A 6 21.96 8.34 -6.35
C HIS A 6 22.67 9.71 -6.45
N MET A 7 22.66 10.52 -5.39
CA MET A 7 23.39 11.79 -5.37
C MET A 7 24.91 11.58 -5.38
N TYR A 8 25.41 10.62 -4.60
CA TYR A 8 26.83 10.26 -4.62
C TYR A 8 27.29 9.79 -6.00
N MET A 9 26.51 8.91 -6.65
CA MET A 9 26.76 8.43 -8.01
C MET A 9 26.89 9.58 -9.01
N ARG A 10 26.05 10.62 -8.90
CA ARG A 10 26.13 11.81 -9.76
C ARG A 10 27.35 12.68 -9.49
N GLU A 11 27.73 12.83 -8.22
CA GLU A 11 28.95 13.55 -7.84
C GLU A 11 30.22 12.85 -8.36
N VAL A 12 30.26 11.53 -8.31
CA VAL A 12 31.35 10.74 -8.89
C VAL A 12 31.38 10.88 -10.42
N ALA A 13 30.21 10.89 -11.07
CA ALA A 13 30.13 11.10 -12.51
C ALA A 13 30.71 12.46 -12.94
N ASP A 14 30.47 13.53 -12.17
CA ASP A 14 31.08 14.85 -12.40
C ASP A 14 32.61 14.80 -12.37
N ARG A 15 33.17 14.19 -11.32
CA ARG A 15 34.63 14.11 -11.12
C ARG A 15 35.34 13.34 -12.22
N ASN A 16 34.66 12.40 -12.86
CA ASN A 16 35.23 11.51 -13.88
C ASN A 16 34.78 11.84 -15.31
N GLY A 17 33.99 12.91 -15.51
CA GLY A 17 33.47 13.26 -16.83
C GLY A 17 32.51 12.23 -17.43
N TRP A 18 31.82 11.44 -16.58
CA TRP A 18 30.84 10.44 -17.03
C TRP A 18 29.47 11.06 -17.25
N THR A 19 28.69 10.47 -18.15
CA THR A 19 27.27 10.83 -18.32
C THR A 19 26.49 10.57 -17.03
N LYS A 20 25.84 11.59 -16.51
CA LYS A 20 25.03 11.46 -15.28
C LYS A 20 23.73 10.72 -15.56
N ALA A 21 23.43 9.71 -14.75
CA ALA A 21 22.13 9.05 -14.80
C ALA A 21 21.00 9.97 -14.31
N THR A 22 19.85 9.92 -14.98
CA THR A 22 18.61 10.53 -14.49
C THR A 22 18.09 9.71 -13.30
N CYS A 23 17.79 10.38 -12.20
CA CYS A 23 17.34 9.74 -10.96
C CYS A 23 15.83 9.96 -10.81
N ILE A 24 15.06 8.88 -10.85
CA ILE A 24 13.62 8.90 -10.58
C ILE A 24 13.42 8.24 -9.21
N HIS A 25 12.73 8.93 -8.31
CA HIS A 25 12.44 8.42 -6.96
C HIS A 25 10.94 8.29 -6.79
N THR A 26 10.48 7.12 -6.36
CA THR A 26 9.08 6.86 -6.05
C THR A 26 8.80 7.08 -4.56
N PRO A 27 7.54 7.42 -4.19
CA PRO A 27 7.13 7.46 -2.80
C PRO A 27 7.27 6.07 -2.16
N MET A 28 7.58 6.06 -0.86
CA MET A 28 7.66 4.84 -0.06
C MET A 28 6.34 4.69 0.69
N LEU A 29 5.64 3.58 0.51
CA LEU A 29 4.40 3.32 1.22
C LEU A 29 4.64 3.11 2.73
N SER A 30 3.77 3.73 3.51
CA SER A 30 3.68 3.67 4.95
C SER A 30 3.18 2.30 5.42
N GLY A 31 3.62 1.89 6.62
CA GLY A 31 3.18 0.67 7.29
C GLY A 31 1.74 0.76 7.79
N LEU A 32 1.03 -0.37 7.79
CA LEU A 32 -0.40 -0.42 8.12
C LEU A 32 -0.72 -0.02 9.56
N LYS A 33 0.19 -0.17 10.53
CA LYS A 33 -0.08 0.12 11.96
C LYS A 33 0.03 1.61 12.34
N GLY A 34 0.35 2.49 11.40
CA GLY A 34 0.52 3.92 11.67
C GLY A 34 1.80 4.24 12.44
N LYS A 35 2.00 5.51 12.81
CA LYS A 35 3.16 5.91 13.60
C LYS A 35 3.00 5.44 15.04
N GLY A 36 3.87 4.53 15.50
CA GLY A 36 4.01 4.25 16.92
C GLY A 36 4.23 5.57 17.68
N THR A 37 3.68 5.67 18.88
CA THR A 37 3.66 6.88 19.76
C THR A 37 5.05 7.38 20.22
N GLY A 38 6.13 6.96 19.57
CA GLY A 38 7.49 7.41 19.83
C GLY A 38 7.86 8.61 18.95
N ARG A 39 8.20 9.75 19.58
CA ARG A 39 8.72 10.97 18.93
C ARG A 39 10.13 10.82 18.33
N MET A 40 10.62 9.60 18.13
CA MET A 40 11.97 9.33 17.64
C MET A 40 11.92 8.22 16.60
N ASP A 41 12.56 8.49 15.47
CA ASP A 41 12.82 7.63 14.31
C ASP A 41 11.71 7.39 13.28
N SER A 42 11.70 8.31 12.31
CA SER A 42 11.07 8.28 10.97
C SER A 42 11.28 7.02 10.10
N PHE A 43 11.89 5.95 10.63
CA PHE A 43 12.14 4.69 9.91
C PHE A 43 11.15 3.58 10.27
N ASP A 44 10.45 3.67 11.41
CA ASP A 44 9.51 2.64 11.90
C ASP A 44 8.14 2.65 11.21
N HIS A 45 7.95 3.56 10.26
CA HIS A 45 6.67 3.79 9.60
C HIS A 45 6.61 3.22 8.19
N LYS A 46 7.61 2.46 7.76
CA LYS A 46 7.66 1.88 6.41
C LYS A 46 7.07 0.48 6.45
N MET A 47 6.43 0.05 5.36
CA MET A 47 6.18 -1.38 5.18
C MET A 47 7.52 -2.12 5.18
N SER A 48 7.71 -3.01 6.15
CA SER A 48 8.91 -3.81 6.31
C SER A 48 8.51 -5.28 6.45
N LYS A 49 9.33 -6.17 5.89
CA LYS A 49 9.17 -7.62 6.02
C LYS A 49 9.28 -8.10 7.47
N SER A 50 9.87 -7.31 8.36
CA SER A 50 10.07 -7.64 9.77
C SER A 50 8.77 -7.77 10.58
N ASP A 51 7.66 -7.15 10.14
CA ASP A 51 6.34 -7.37 10.72
C ASP A 51 5.32 -7.70 9.62
N PRO A 52 5.01 -9.00 9.41
CA PRO A 52 4.06 -9.44 8.38
C PRO A 52 2.64 -8.85 8.55
N ASN A 53 2.27 -8.41 9.75
CA ASN A 53 0.97 -7.77 9.99
C ASN A 53 0.99 -6.26 9.67
N ASN A 54 2.16 -5.67 9.50
CA ASN A 54 2.35 -4.26 9.15
C ASN A 54 2.53 -4.04 7.64
N ALA A 55 2.55 -5.11 6.84
CA ALA A 55 2.76 -5.07 5.40
C ALA A 55 1.76 -5.96 4.64
N ILE A 56 1.45 -5.57 3.40
CA ILE A 56 0.78 -6.43 2.42
C ILE A 56 1.84 -7.13 1.58
N LEU A 57 1.78 -8.46 1.51
CA LEU A 57 2.63 -9.29 0.68
C LEU A 57 1.95 -9.55 -0.66
N LEU A 58 2.73 -9.72 -1.72
CA LEU A 58 2.21 -9.95 -3.07
C LEU A 58 1.38 -11.25 -3.20
N HIS A 59 1.64 -12.23 -2.33
CA HIS A 59 0.93 -13.51 -2.27
C HIS A 59 -0.11 -13.55 -1.14
N ASP A 60 -0.46 -12.41 -0.51
CA ASP A 60 -1.56 -12.39 0.44
C ASP A 60 -2.88 -12.71 -0.28
N THR A 61 -3.66 -13.62 0.31
CA THR A 61 -5.01 -13.92 -0.17
C THR A 61 -5.94 -12.72 0.04
N PRO A 62 -7.06 -12.59 -0.71
CA PRO A 62 -8.04 -11.52 -0.50
C PRO A 62 -8.49 -11.40 0.97
N LYS A 63 -8.66 -12.55 1.65
CA LYS A 63 -9.02 -12.61 3.07
C LYS A 63 -7.91 -12.09 4.00
N SER A 64 -6.64 -12.34 3.66
CA SER A 64 -5.49 -11.80 4.40
C SER A 64 -5.42 -10.28 4.24
N ILE A 65 -5.56 -9.80 3.01
CA ILE A 65 -5.59 -8.35 2.68
C ILE A 65 -6.70 -7.67 3.47
N GLU A 66 -7.93 -8.19 3.43
CA GLU A 66 -9.08 -7.63 4.16
C GLU A 66 -8.81 -7.58 5.67
N LYS A 67 -8.28 -8.67 6.25
CA LYS A 67 -7.94 -8.74 7.67
C LYS A 67 -6.89 -7.70 8.07
N LYS A 68 -5.87 -7.48 7.23
CA LYS A 68 -4.79 -6.51 7.46
C LYS A 68 -5.30 -5.08 7.34
N LEU A 69 -6.01 -4.75 6.26
CA LEU A 69 -6.60 -3.42 6.04
C LEU A 69 -7.66 -3.06 7.08
N ARG A 70 -8.45 -4.04 7.55
CA ARG A 70 -9.40 -3.83 8.65
C ARG A 70 -8.71 -3.31 9.91
N LYS A 71 -7.51 -3.81 10.21
CA LYS A 71 -6.69 -3.42 11.37
C LYS A 71 -5.77 -2.23 11.09
N ALA A 72 -5.67 -1.78 9.84
CA ALA A 72 -4.78 -0.68 9.49
C ALA A 72 -5.23 0.61 10.19
N PHE A 73 -4.27 1.45 10.57
CA PHE A 73 -4.51 2.75 11.12
C PHE A 73 -5.00 3.70 10.03
N LEU A 74 -6.13 4.36 10.29
CA LEU A 74 -6.72 5.37 9.43
C LEU A 74 -7.19 6.51 10.31
N GLU A 75 -6.48 7.62 10.24
CA GLU A 75 -6.86 8.87 10.91
C GLU A 75 -7.69 9.70 9.92
N VAL A 76 -8.93 10.00 10.30
CA VAL A 76 -9.86 10.77 9.46
C VAL A 76 -9.34 12.20 9.32
N GLY A 77 -9.26 12.70 8.09
CA GLY A 77 -8.72 14.03 7.79
C GLY A 77 -7.19 14.08 7.65
N ASN A 78 -6.48 12.96 7.82
CA ASN A 78 -5.06 12.83 7.52
C ASN A 78 -4.87 12.02 6.23
N ASP A 79 -4.38 12.67 5.18
CA ASP A 79 -4.14 12.09 3.86
C ASP A 79 -2.90 11.16 3.83
N ASP A 80 -2.00 11.28 4.79
CA ASP A 80 -0.78 10.46 4.95
C ASP A 80 -1.06 9.07 5.60
N SER A 81 -2.27 8.52 5.46
CA SER A 81 -2.57 7.16 5.89
C SER A 81 -2.13 6.13 4.83
N ALA A 82 -1.54 5.02 5.29
CA ALA A 82 -1.21 3.87 4.43
C ALA A 82 -2.39 3.38 3.58
N VAL A 83 -3.63 3.49 4.09
CA VAL A 83 -4.83 3.11 3.34
C VAL A 83 -5.03 4.02 2.12
N PHE A 84 -4.88 5.33 2.29
CA PHE A 84 -5.01 6.30 1.21
C PHE A 84 -3.82 6.26 0.25
N GLU A 85 -2.61 5.99 0.74
CA GLU A 85 -1.45 5.77 -0.12
C GLU A 85 -1.61 4.55 -1.01
N ILE A 86 -2.12 3.43 -0.49
CA ILE A 86 -2.42 2.22 -1.28
C ILE A 86 -3.49 2.54 -2.33
N ALA A 87 -4.54 3.25 -1.96
CA ALA A 87 -5.55 3.72 -2.90
C ALA A 87 -4.92 4.55 -4.03
N ARG A 88 -4.11 5.56 -3.68
CA ARG A 88 -3.48 6.53 -4.59
C ARG A 88 -2.48 5.89 -5.56
N PHE A 89 -1.59 5.05 -5.04
CA PHE A 89 -0.43 4.58 -5.79
C PHE A 89 -0.58 3.17 -6.36
N VAL A 90 -1.57 2.40 -5.91
CA VAL A 90 -1.77 1.00 -6.33
C VAL A 90 -3.15 0.77 -6.91
N VAL A 91 -4.21 1.06 -6.15
CA VAL A 91 -5.57 0.69 -6.57
C VAL A 91 -6.05 1.55 -7.73
N LEU A 92 -6.01 2.88 -7.62
CA LEU A 92 -6.48 3.75 -8.71
C LEU A 92 -5.65 3.59 -10.00
N PRO A 93 -4.31 3.49 -9.97
CA PRO A 93 -3.54 3.21 -11.19
C PRO A 93 -3.77 1.82 -11.78
N GLY A 94 -4.08 0.82 -10.95
CA GLY A 94 -4.25 -0.57 -11.40
C GLY A 94 -5.67 -0.94 -11.83
N ALA A 95 -6.67 -0.48 -11.09
CA ALA A 95 -8.10 -0.77 -11.30
C ALA A 95 -8.87 0.39 -11.94
N GLY A 96 -8.34 1.62 -11.91
CA GLY A 96 -8.98 2.83 -12.45
C GLY A 96 -10.00 3.48 -11.50
N GLU A 97 -10.54 2.73 -10.55
CA GLU A 97 -11.58 3.18 -9.63
C GLU A 97 -11.55 2.45 -8.27
N LEU A 98 -12.21 3.05 -7.29
CA LEU A 98 -12.54 2.47 -5.99
C LEU A 98 -14.04 2.30 -5.87
N ARG A 99 -14.48 1.09 -5.53
CA ARG A 99 -15.89 0.77 -5.29
C ARG A 99 -16.15 0.67 -3.80
N VAL A 100 -16.97 1.57 -3.29
CA VAL A 100 -17.44 1.56 -1.90
C VAL A 100 -18.82 0.93 -1.90
N ASP A 101 -18.97 -0.19 -1.20
CA ASP A 101 -20.19 -0.97 -1.11
C ASP A 101 -20.51 -1.19 0.37
N PRO A 102 -21.12 -0.18 1.03
CA PRO A 102 -21.54 -0.29 2.42
C PRO A 102 -22.78 -1.19 2.51
N LYS A 103 -23.15 -1.63 3.72
CA LYS A 103 -24.45 -2.29 3.88
C LYS A 103 -25.57 -1.30 3.55
N PRO A 104 -26.71 -1.74 2.98
CA PRO A 104 -27.82 -0.86 2.61
C PRO A 104 -28.34 0.03 3.75
N GLU A 105 -28.19 -0.42 5.00
CA GLU A 105 -28.57 0.33 6.20
C GLU A 105 -27.65 1.53 6.51
N PHE A 106 -26.45 1.57 5.93
CA PHE A 106 -25.39 2.56 6.21
C PHE A 106 -25.02 3.43 5.01
N GLY A 107 -25.57 3.17 3.84
CA GLY A 107 -25.35 3.98 2.64
C GLY A 107 -25.63 3.23 1.35
N GLU A 108 -25.43 3.93 0.23
CA GLU A 108 -25.56 3.39 -1.12
C GLU A 108 -24.18 3.11 -1.74
N PRO A 109 -24.08 2.12 -2.65
CA PRO A 109 -22.85 1.88 -3.39
C PRO A 109 -22.39 3.12 -4.18
N SER A 110 -21.09 3.37 -4.20
CA SER A 110 -20.49 4.50 -4.92
C SER A 110 -19.14 4.16 -5.55
N ILE A 111 -18.77 4.90 -6.59
CA ILE A 111 -17.54 4.72 -7.37
C ILE A 111 -16.72 6.01 -7.31
N TRP A 112 -15.42 5.86 -7.05
CA TRP A 112 -14.50 6.97 -6.87
C TRP A 112 -13.27 6.78 -7.74
N SER A 113 -13.00 7.72 -8.65
CA SER A 113 -11.80 7.69 -9.52
C SER A 113 -10.74 8.72 -9.15
N ASP A 114 -11.09 9.65 -8.25
CA ASP A 114 -10.21 10.70 -7.77
C ASP A 114 -9.92 10.50 -6.28
N ILE A 115 -8.63 10.45 -5.94
CA ILE A 115 -8.21 10.16 -4.57
C ILE A 115 -8.54 11.30 -3.60
N ASP A 116 -8.46 12.55 -4.04
CA ASP A 116 -8.63 13.69 -3.15
C ASP A 116 -10.10 13.83 -2.74
N SER A 117 -11.04 13.60 -3.67
CA SER A 117 -12.48 13.50 -3.39
C SER A 117 -12.82 12.32 -2.47
N PHE A 118 -12.19 11.16 -2.66
CA PHE A 118 -12.37 10.00 -1.79
C PHE A 118 -11.88 10.27 -0.35
N VAL A 119 -10.71 10.90 -0.20
CA VAL A 119 -10.17 11.30 1.11
C VAL A 119 -11.09 12.32 1.78
N ALA A 120 -11.58 13.32 1.04
CA ALA A 120 -12.52 14.32 1.55
C ALA A 120 -13.82 13.68 2.05
N ALA A 121 -14.39 12.74 1.28
CA ALA A 121 -15.62 12.03 1.65
C ALA A 121 -15.44 11.14 2.90
N VAL A 122 -14.24 10.60 3.15
CA VAL A 122 -13.95 9.94 4.43
C VAL A 122 -13.81 10.98 5.55
N GLY A 123 -13.20 12.14 5.25
CA GLY A 123 -12.99 13.28 6.14
C GLY A 123 -14.27 13.90 6.69
N ASP A 124 -15.27 14.08 5.83
CA ASP A 124 -16.57 14.69 6.18
C ASP A 124 -17.62 13.67 6.69
N GLY A 125 -17.30 12.37 6.63
CA GLY A 125 -18.15 11.30 7.11
C GLY A 125 -19.13 10.73 6.09
N SER A 126 -19.12 11.21 4.83
CA SER A 126 -19.91 10.64 3.73
C SER A 126 -19.55 9.17 3.46
N ILE A 127 -18.29 8.80 3.64
CA ILE A 127 -17.81 7.42 3.63
C ILE A 127 -17.33 7.06 5.02
N HIS A 128 -17.93 6.03 5.62
CA HIS A 128 -17.46 5.56 6.91
C HIS A 128 -16.03 4.96 6.78
N PRO A 129 -15.10 5.22 7.73
CA PRO A 129 -13.71 4.76 7.63
C PRO A 129 -13.53 3.24 7.46
N PHE A 130 -14.47 2.45 7.99
CA PHE A 130 -14.49 1.01 7.77
C PHE A 130 -14.74 0.67 6.30
N ASP A 131 -15.74 1.29 5.67
CA ASP A 131 -16.09 1.01 4.28
C ASP A 131 -15.00 1.48 3.33
N ALA A 132 -14.32 2.59 3.65
CA ALA A 132 -13.12 3.02 2.93
C ALA A 132 -12.02 1.96 2.96
N LYS A 133 -11.71 1.39 4.13
CA LYS A 133 -10.72 0.31 4.26
C LYS A 133 -11.11 -0.92 3.45
N MET A 134 -12.39 -1.29 3.45
CA MET A 134 -12.88 -2.45 2.72
C MET A 134 -12.89 -2.22 1.20
N ALA A 135 -13.22 -1.01 0.74
CA ALA A 135 -13.10 -0.61 -0.65
C ALA A 135 -11.65 -0.74 -1.15
N VAL A 136 -10.69 -0.22 -0.39
CA VAL A 136 -9.25 -0.34 -0.71
C VAL A 136 -8.79 -1.78 -0.67
N ALA A 137 -9.23 -2.59 0.30
CA ALA A 137 -8.88 -4.00 0.37
C ALA A 137 -9.37 -4.80 -0.85
N ARG A 138 -10.61 -4.56 -1.29
CA ARG A 138 -11.18 -5.21 -2.48
C ARG A 138 -10.45 -4.80 -3.74
N GLY A 139 -10.26 -3.50 -3.96
CA GLY A 139 -9.53 -3.00 -5.13
C GLY A 139 -8.08 -3.50 -5.17
N LEU A 140 -7.41 -3.57 -4.01
CA LEU A 140 -6.06 -4.14 -3.94
C LEU A 140 -6.05 -5.64 -4.27
N ALA A 141 -7.03 -6.40 -3.80
CA ALA A 141 -7.16 -7.82 -4.13
C ALA A 141 -7.40 -8.04 -5.63
N GLU A 142 -8.18 -7.18 -6.29
CA GLU A 142 -8.36 -7.21 -7.75
C GLU A 142 -7.06 -6.93 -8.50
N VAL A 143 -6.30 -5.90 -8.09
CA VAL A 143 -4.99 -5.58 -8.69
C VAL A 143 -3.99 -6.74 -8.52
N LEU A 144 -4.03 -7.45 -7.39
CA LEU A 144 -3.13 -8.57 -7.10
C LEU A 144 -3.61 -9.92 -7.62
N ALA A 145 -4.84 -10.02 -8.13
CA ALA A 145 -5.41 -11.29 -8.59
C ALA A 145 -4.54 -12.05 -9.60
N PRO A 146 -3.90 -11.39 -10.60
CA PRO A 146 -3.01 -12.10 -11.53
C PRO A 146 -1.80 -12.76 -10.84
N VAL A 147 -1.27 -12.12 -9.79
CA VAL A 147 -0.15 -12.65 -9.01
C VAL A 147 -0.60 -13.85 -8.18
N ALA A 148 -1.78 -13.75 -7.54
CA ALA A 148 -2.36 -14.85 -6.79
C ALA A 148 -2.60 -16.07 -7.68
N SER A 149 -3.23 -15.90 -8.84
CA SER A 149 -3.48 -16.99 -9.80
C SER A 149 -2.18 -17.63 -10.30
N HIS A 150 -1.10 -16.84 -10.47
CA HIS A 150 0.20 -17.37 -10.85
C HIS A 150 0.79 -18.29 -9.77
N PHE A 151 0.73 -17.90 -8.50
CA PHE A 151 1.24 -18.73 -7.40
C PHE A 151 0.36 -19.96 -7.12
N GLU A 152 -0.96 -19.86 -7.32
CA GLU A 152 -1.86 -21.02 -7.24
C GLU A 152 -1.52 -22.08 -8.30
N ALA A 153 -1.23 -21.65 -9.52
CA ALA A 153 -0.81 -22.55 -10.60
C ALA A 153 0.63 -23.09 -10.43
N ASN A 154 1.46 -22.43 -9.62
CA ASN A 154 2.88 -22.73 -9.44
C ASN A 154 3.25 -22.81 -7.96
N SER A 155 2.54 -23.64 -7.19
CA SER A 155 2.66 -23.70 -5.71
C SER A 155 4.09 -23.89 -5.21
N ALA A 156 4.91 -24.66 -5.95
CA ALA A 156 6.32 -24.89 -5.62
C ALA A 156 7.16 -23.60 -5.52
N LEU A 157 6.80 -22.54 -6.25
CA LEU A 157 7.47 -21.23 -6.15
C LEU A 157 7.16 -20.56 -4.81
N LEU A 158 5.91 -20.65 -4.35
CA LEU A 158 5.51 -20.10 -3.06
C LEU A 158 6.10 -20.91 -1.91
N ASP A 159 6.15 -22.23 -2.05
CA ASP A 159 6.79 -23.13 -1.08
C ASP A 159 8.27 -22.78 -0.88
N ALA A 160 9.00 -22.56 -1.98
CA ALA A 160 10.40 -22.14 -1.93
C ALA A 160 10.57 -20.76 -1.26
N VAL A 161 9.65 -19.82 -1.49
CA VAL A 161 9.66 -18.53 -0.80
C VAL A 161 9.44 -18.73 0.70
N ASN A 162 8.46 -19.53 1.11
CA ASN A 162 8.14 -19.79 2.51
C ASN A 162 9.30 -20.47 3.25
N GLU A 163 10.00 -21.40 2.59
CA GLU A 163 11.21 -22.05 3.12
C GLU A 163 12.33 -21.03 3.36
N LEU A 164 12.57 -20.13 2.40
CA LEU A 164 13.60 -19.09 2.52
C LEU A 164 13.28 -18.03 3.59
N THR A 165 12.00 -17.73 3.82
CA THR A 165 11.57 -16.70 4.76
C THR A 165 11.21 -17.23 6.14
N GLY A 166 11.29 -18.55 6.36
CA GLY A 166 10.91 -19.18 7.63
C GLY A 166 9.44 -18.96 8.00
N SER A 167 8.58 -18.78 6.99
CA SER A 167 7.15 -18.49 7.14
C SER A 167 6.36 -19.79 7.07
N GLN A 168 6.50 -20.65 8.09
CA GLN A 168 5.60 -21.79 8.33
C GLN A 168 4.77 -21.54 9.60
#